data_AF-A0A918E9K0-F1
#
_entry.id   AF-A0A918E9K0-F1
#
_cell.length_a   1.000
_cell.length_b   1.000
_cell.length_c   1.000
_cell.angle_alpha   90.00
_cell.angle_beta   90.00
_cell.angle_gamma   90.00
#
_symmetry.space_group_name_H-M   'P 1'
#
loop_
_entity.id
_entity.type
_entity.pdbx_description
1 polymer ?
#
loop_
_entity_poly.entity_id
_entity_poly.type
_entity_poly.pdbx_seq_one_letter_code
_entity_poly.pdbx_strand_id
1 'polypeptide(L)'
;MGVDVVGSRRLMLRPTRGWRDIDPVEGLAQAWGWQQRTVTVSAPDPFEEPLHVSWWDEDLPMALHYYEDFDVRFSYLIITGVDAGEVGDAFERAETWLDAWSLEELLAEARSDSDPEDRAKAVERAGFAAPLEFDERFFAVIDDALRHDDPRVREGGIWAVTMALYPQFQPRLETIAETDEVEVLRKMAEALARGLDDDS
;
A
#
# COMPACT_ATOMS: atom_id res chain seq x y z
N MET A 1 -24.16 1.32 18.89
CA MET A 1 -22.80 0.75 18.87
C MET A 1 -22.35 0.88 17.43
N GLY A 2 -21.25 1.58 17.16
CA GLY A 2 -20.64 1.56 15.83
C GLY A 2 -20.21 0.12 15.54
N VAL A 3 -20.42 -0.34 14.32
CA VAL A 3 -19.88 -1.62 13.88
C VAL A 3 -18.46 -1.34 13.45
N ASP A 4 -17.49 -2.02 14.07
CA ASP A 4 -16.09 -1.87 13.70
C ASP A 4 -15.89 -2.49 12.31
N VAL A 5 -15.45 -1.66 11.36
CA VAL A 5 -15.12 -2.10 10.00
C VAL A 5 -13.66 -2.55 10.02
N VAL A 6 -13.42 -3.77 9.56
CA VAL A 6 -12.08 -4.34 9.37
C VAL A 6 -11.70 -4.29 7.90
N GLY A 7 -10.42 -4.05 7.62
CA GLY A 7 -9.85 -4.06 6.28
C GLY A 7 -8.84 -5.20 6.12
N SER A 8 -8.71 -5.71 4.91
CA SER A 8 -7.56 -6.52 4.51
C SER A 8 -6.34 -5.64 4.25
N ARG A 9 -5.15 -6.27 4.12
CA ARG A 9 -3.99 -5.60 3.55
C ARG A 9 -4.26 -5.21 2.09
N ARG A 10 -3.39 -4.38 1.52
CA ARG A 10 -3.45 -4.05 0.09
C ARG A 10 -2.97 -5.24 -0.74
N LEU A 11 -3.79 -5.69 -1.67
CA LEU A 11 -3.43 -6.66 -2.70
C LEU A 11 -2.87 -5.91 -3.91
N MET A 12 -1.56 -5.92 -4.09
CA MET A 12 -0.89 -5.21 -5.19
C MET A 12 -1.05 -5.99 -6.50
N LEU A 13 -1.62 -5.35 -7.52
CA LEU A 13 -1.82 -5.98 -8.83
C LEU A 13 -0.59 -5.77 -9.72
N ARG A 14 -0.28 -6.78 -10.55
CA ARG A 14 0.79 -6.69 -11.54
C ARG A 14 0.25 -5.96 -12.78
N PRO A 15 0.96 -4.97 -13.33
CA PRO A 15 0.49 -4.27 -14.53
C PRO A 15 0.51 -5.20 -15.76
N THR A 16 -0.67 -5.57 -16.30
CA THR A 16 -0.75 -6.48 -17.46
C THR A 16 -0.76 -5.78 -18.82
N ARG A 17 -1.41 -4.61 -18.97
CA ARG A 17 -1.53 -3.85 -20.24
C ARG A 17 -1.54 -2.34 -20.05
N GLY A 18 -0.44 -1.81 -19.50
CA GLY A 18 -0.37 -0.43 -19.02
C GLY A 18 -0.52 -0.41 -17.51
N TRP A 19 -0.78 0.77 -16.94
CA TRP A 19 -0.89 0.94 -15.48
C TRP A 19 -2.33 0.80 -14.97
N ARG A 20 -3.31 0.54 -15.84
CA ARG A 20 -4.71 0.30 -15.48
C ARG A 20 -5.06 -1.17 -15.61
N ASP A 21 -5.59 -1.77 -14.54
CA ASP A 21 -5.94 -3.19 -14.51
C ASP A 21 -7.30 -3.43 -13.81
N ILE A 22 -8.28 -2.59 -14.14
CA ILE A 22 -9.62 -2.67 -13.56
C ILE A 22 -10.45 -3.83 -14.12
N ASP A 23 -10.23 -4.22 -15.39
CA ASP A 23 -11.06 -5.25 -16.06
C ASP A 23 -11.05 -6.60 -15.31
N PRO A 24 -9.91 -7.14 -14.81
CA PRO A 24 -9.91 -8.36 -14.01
C PRO A 24 -10.64 -8.20 -12.68
N VAL A 25 -10.58 -7.02 -12.06
CA VAL A 25 -11.25 -6.72 -10.79
C VAL A 25 -12.77 -6.63 -10.98
N GLU A 26 -13.23 -6.00 -12.06
CA GLU A 26 -14.64 -6.01 -12.46
C GLU A 26 -15.12 -7.45 -12.73
N GLY A 27 -14.31 -8.25 -13.43
CA GLY A 27 -14.60 -9.66 -13.67
C GLY A 27 -14.74 -10.47 -12.37
N LEU A 28 -13.88 -10.22 -11.39
CA LEU A 28 -13.96 -10.82 -10.05
C LEU A 28 -15.26 -10.41 -9.33
N ALA A 29 -15.56 -9.12 -9.28
CA ALA A 29 -16.78 -8.60 -8.64
C ALA A 29 -18.05 -9.19 -9.28
N GLN A 30 -18.09 -9.28 -10.61
CA GLN A 30 -19.19 -9.91 -11.34
C GLN A 30 -19.32 -11.41 -11.02
N ALA A 31 -18.20 -12.13 -10.93
CA ALA A 31 -18.20 -13.54 -10.56
C ALA A 31 -18.71 -13.78 -9.13
N TRP A 32 -18.58 -12.80 -8.23
CA TRP A 32 -19.16 -12.82 -6.89
C TRP A 32 -20.61 -12.33 -6.83
N GLY A 33 -21.17 -11.87 -7.96
CA GLY A 33 -22.51 -11.29 -8.01
C GLY A 33 -22.61 -9.87 -7.46
N TRP A 34 -21.48 -9.22 -7.19
CA TRP A 34 -21.44 -7.88 -6.59
C TRP A 34 -21.70 -6.82 -7.66
N GLN A 35 -22.49 -5.82 -7.31
CA GLN A 35 -22.81 -4.74 -8.22
C GLN A 35 -21.83 -3.58 -8.02
N GLN A 36 -21.41 -2.96 -9.13
CA GLN A 36 -20.65 -1.73 -9.09
C GLN A 36 -21.55 -0.60 -8.62
N ARG A 37 -21.09 0.16 -7.63
CA ARG A 37 -21.95 1.15 -6.96
C ARG A 37 -21.34 2.53 -6.89
N THR A 38 -20.02 2.64 -6.83
CA THR A 38 -19.36 3.94 -6.78
C THR A 38 -18.14 3.93 -7.68
N VAL A 39 -18.04 4.97 -8.50
CA VAL A 39 -16.87 5.32 -9.30
C VAL A 39 -16.57 6.75 -8.95
N THR A 40 -15.43 6.96 -8.31
CA THR A 40 -14.90 8.30 -8.04
C THR A 40 -13.74 8.50 -9.00
N VAL A 41 -13.96 9.36 -10.00
CA VAL A 41 -12.93 9.82 -10.94
C VAL A 41 -12.78 11.32 -10.71
N SER A 42 -11.71 11.72 -10.05
CA SER A 42 -11.34 13.14 -9.97
C SER A 42 -10.55 13.53 -11.23
N ALA A 43 -10.77 14.74 -11.76
CA ALA A 43 -10.23 15.25 -13.03
C ALA A 43 -9.55 16.63 -12.80
N PRO A 44 -8.87 17.26 -13.78
CA PRO A 44 -7.97 16.80 -14.84
C PRO A 44 -6.63 17.59 -14.78
N ASP A 45 -5.90 17.61 -13.66
CA ASP A 45 -4.60 18.32 -13.50
C ASP A 45 -3.98 18.00 -12.12
N PRO A 46 -2.70 18.30 -11.88
CA PRO A 46 -1.53 17.41 -11.85
C PRO A 46 -1.33 16.68 -10.51
N PHE A 47 -2.36 16.58 -9.69
CA PHE A 47 -2.43 15.86 -8.40
C PHE A 47 -3.59 14.85 -8.43
N GLU A 48 -3.79 14.20 -9.57
CA GLU A 48 -4.97 13.38 -9.88
C GLU A 48 -5.15 12.30 -8.80
N GLU A 49 -6.17 12.48 -7.95
CA GLU A 49 -6.53 11.53 -6.90
C GLU A 49 -6.68 10.12 -7.50
N PRO A 50 -6.35 9.08 -6.73
CA PRO A 50 -6.37 7.72 -7.24
C PRO A 50 -7.77 7.39 -7.79
N LEU A 51 -7.82 6.78 -8.98
CA LEU A 51 -9.08 6.24 -9.48
C LEU A 51 -9.60 5.26 -8.42
N HIS A 52 -10.75 5.56 -7.84
CA HIS A 52 -11.35 4.70 -6.81
C HIS A 52 -12.66 4.14 -7.33
N VAL A 53 -12.75 2.82 -7.36
CA VAL A 53 -13.97 2.10 -7.72
C VAL A 53 -14.31 1.12 -6.61
N SER A 54 -15.59 1.03 -6.27
CA SER A 54 -16.06 0.08 -5.27
C SER A 54 -17.28 -0.72 -5.70
N TRP A 55 -17.26 -2.00 -5.33
CA TRP A 55 -18.33 -2.97 -5.52
C TRP A 55 -18.75 -3.52 -4.15
N TRP A 56 -20.04 -3.73 -3.96
CA TRP A 56 -20.55 -4.37 -2.75
C TRP A 56 -21.84 -5.14 -3.06
N ASP A 57 -22.17 -6.06 -2.18
CA ASP A 57 -23.44 -6.78 -2.17
C ASP A 57 -24.43 -6.08 -1.21
N GLU A 58 -25.74 -6.11 -1.49
CA GLU A 58 -26.72 -5.49 -0.59
C GLU A 58 -27.00 -6.33 0.67
N ASP A 59 -26.76 -7.63 0.59
CA ASP A 59 -27.02 -8.60 1.65
C ASP A 59 -25.76 -8.89 2.49
N LEU A 60 -24.56 -8.61 1.97
CA LEU A 60 -23.30 -8.78 2.69
C LEU A 60 -22.71 -7.45 3.15
N PRO A 61 -22.31 -7.31 4.43
CA PRO A 61 -21.63 -6.13 4.95
C PRO A 61 -20.14 -6.13 4.56
N MET A 62 -19.84 -6.22 3.26
CA MET A 62 -18.48 -6.29 2.71
C MET A 62 -18.40 -5.50 1.39
N ALA A 63 -17.26 -4.84 1.17
CA ALA A 63 -16.99 -4.07 -0.03
C ALA A 63 -15.60 -4.38 -0.60
N LEU A 64 -15.53 -4.40 -1.94
CA LEU A 64 -14.31 -4.43 -2.74
C LEU A 64 -13.95 -3.01 -3.12
N HIS A 65 -12.72 -2.58 -2.85
CA HIS A 65 -12.21 -1.28 -3.25
C HIS A 65 -11.00 -1.45 -4.15
N TYR A 66 -11.05 -0.85 -5.33
CA TYR A 66 -9.94 -0.76 -6.27
C TYR A 66 -9.40 0.65 -6.31
N TYR A 67 -8.09 0.78 -6.29
CA TYR A 67 -7.37 2.04 -6.37
C TYR A 67 -6.35 1.97 -7.50
N GLU A 68 -6.27 3.01 -8.33
CA GLU A 68 -5.11 3.29 -9.18
C GLU A 68 -4.38 4.51 -8.63
N ASP A 69 -3.17 4.31 -8.12
CA ASP A 69 -2.36 5.40 -7.60
C ASP A 69 -1.33 5.82 -8.64
N PHE A 70 -1.48 7.04 -9.14
CA PHE A 70 -0.64 7.59 -10.21
C PHE A 70 0.76 7.97 -9.72
N ASP A 71 0.89 8.37 -8.46
CA ASP A 71 2.15 8.84 -7.90
C ASP A 71 3.11 7.67 -7.78
N VAL A 72 2.61 6.52 -7.31
CA VAL A 72 3.40 5.29 -7.19
C VAL A 72 3.26 4.36 -8.40
N ARG A 73 2.36 4.67 -9.35
CA ARG A 73 2.08 3.89 -10.57
C ARG A 73 1.71 2.43 -10.31
N PHE A 74 0.94 2.19 -9.25
CA PHE A 74 0.46 0.86 -8.89
C PHE A 74 -1.06 0.86 -8.77
N SER A 75 -1.66 -0.28 -9.10
CA SER A 75 -3.05 -0.57 -8.80
C SER A 75 -3.13 -1.58 -7.67
N TYR A 76 -4.05 -1.36 -6.73
CA TYR A 76 -4.24 -2.27 -5.60
C TYR A 76 -5.69 -2.39 -5.19
N LEU A 77 -5.96 -3.45 -4.43
CA LEU A 77 -7.28 -3.79 -3.96
C LEU A 77 -7.30 -3.91 -2.44
N ILE A 78 -8.36 -3.40 -1.83
CA ILE A 78 -8.65 -3.56 -0.40
C ILE A 78 -10.06 -4.12 -0.29
N ILE A 79 -10.22 -5.16 0.51
CA ILE A 79 -11.53 -5.68 0.95
C ILE A 79 -11.80 -5.17 2.36
N THR A 80 -12.97 -4.59 2.58
CA THR A 80 -13.44 -4.18 3.91
C THR A 80 -14.73 -4.88 4.28
N GLY A 81 -14.97 -5.10 5.56
CA GLY A 81 -16.20 -5.71 6.06
C GLY A 81 -16.32 -5.65 7.57
N VAL A 82 -17.27 -6.39 8.15
CA VAL A 82 -17.50 -6.40 9.61
C VAL A 82 -17.02 -7.68 10.29
N ASP A 83 -16.67 -8.71 9.50
CA ASP A 83 -16.12 -9.98 9.98
C ASP A 83 -14.75 -10.21 9.35
N ALA A 84 -13.72 -10.37 10.21
CA ALA A 84 -12.34 -10.52 9.76
C ALA A 84 -12.08 -11.84 9.02
N GLY A 85 -12.81 -12.91 9.36
CA GLY A 85 -12.69 -14.20 8.68
C GLY A 85 -13.24 -14.12 7.26
N GLU A 86 -14.44 -13.54 7.08
CA GLU A 86 -15.03 -13.35 5.75
C GLU A 86 -14.18 -12.44 4.86
N VAL A 87 -13.61 -11.37 5.43
CA VAL A 87 -12.67 -10.48 4.71
C VAL A 87 -11.41 -11.24 4.29
N GLY A 88 -10.85 -12.07 5.18
CA GLY A 88 -9.70 -12.94 4.87
C GLY A 88 -9.98 -13.93 3.75
N ASP A 89 -11.10 -14.65 3.82
CA ASP A 89 -11.51 -15.63 2.81
C ASP A 89 -11.79 -14.97 1.44
N ALA A 90 -12.35 -13.76 1.43
CA ALA A 90 -12.53 -12.98 0.21
C ALA A 90 -11.18 -12.53 -0.36
N PHE A 91 -10.25 -12.12 0.51
CA PHE A 91 -8.91 -11.68 0.12
C PHE A 91 -8.11 -12.80 -0.55
N GLU A 92 -8.07 -13.99 0.06
CA GLU A 92 -7.35 -15.15 -0.50
C GLU A 92 -7.92 -15.58 -1.86
N ARG A 93 -9.25 -15.51 -2.01
CA ARG A 93 -9.92 -15.76 -3.30
C ARG A 93 -9.53 -14.72 -4.35
N ALA A 94 -9.48 -13.44 -3.98
CA ALA A 94 -9.05 -12.37 -4.89
C ALA A 94 -7.59 -12.56 -5.31
N GLU A 95 -6.70 -12.85 -4.37
CA GLU A 95 -5.27 -13.11 -4.63
C GLU A 95 -5.04 -14.31 -5.55
N THR A 96 -5.88 -15.35 -5.44
CA THR A 96 -5.82 -16.51 -6.33
C THR A 96 -6.33 -16.21 -7.75
N TRP A 97 -7.29 -15.29 -7.87
CA TRP A 97 -7.95 -14.99 -9.15
C TRP A 97 -7.19 -13.95 -9.97
N LEU A 98 -6.59 -12.96 -9.30
CA LEU A 98 -5.94 -11.81 -9.93
C LEU A 98 -4.44 -12.08 -10.11
N ASP A 99 -3.84 -11.52 -11.16
CA ASP A 99 -2.38 -11.49 -11.30
C ASP A 99 -1.82 -10.44 -10.33
N ALA A 100 -1.59 -10.87 -9.10
CA ALA A 100 -1.09 -10.05 -8.02
C ALA A 100 0.39 -10.36 -7.72
N TRP A 101 1.07 -9.37 -7.14
CA TRP A 101 2.38 -9.59 -6.55
C TRP A 101 2.25 -10.41 -5.27
N SER A 102 3.03 -11.48 -5.17
CA SER A 102 3.23 -12.15 -3.89
C SER A 102 4.12 -11.29 -2.97
N LEU A 103 3.96 -11.45 -1.66
CA LEU A 103 4.81 -10.79 -0.67
C LEU A 103 6.30 -11.14 -0.88
N GLU A 104 6.61 -12.38 -1.25
CA GLU A 104 7.99 -12.80 -1.53
C GLU A 104 8.59 -12.10 -2.75
N GLU A 105 7.80 -11.91 -3.82
CA GLU A 105 8.27 -11.19 -5.01
C GLU A 105 8.56 -9.72 -4.69
N LEU A 106 7.70 -9.08 -3.90
CA LEU A 106 7.88 -7.68 -3.49
C LEU A 106 9.15 -7.50 -2.64
N LEU A 107 9.36 -8.41 -1.68
CA LEU A 107 10.57 -8.40 -0.85
C LEU A 107 11.82 -8.71 -1.67
N ALA A 108 11.72 -9.60 -2.66
CA ALA A 108 12.84 -9.94 -3.53
C ALA A 108 13.22 -8.75 -4.43
N GLU A 109 12.24 -8.09 -5.05
CA GLU A 109 12.44 -6.91 -5.91
C GLU A 109 13.11 -5.77 -5.13
N ALA A 110 12.59 -5.42 -3.95
CA ALA A 110 13.13 -4.36 -3.10
C ALA A 110 14.58 -4.60 -2.63
N ARG A 111 15.05 -5.86 -2.67
CA ARG A 111 16.41 -6.24 -2.33
C ARG A 111 17.34 -6.35 -3.54
N SER A 112 16.81 -6.58 -4.74
CA SER A 112 17.62 -6.92 -5.91
C SER A 112 18.05 -5.72 -6.75
N ASP A 113 17.32 -4.61 -6.68
CA ASP A 113 17.56 -3.47 -7.58
C ASP A 113 18.84 -2.71 -7.22
N SER A 114 19.73 -2.60 -8.21
CA SER A 114 21.00 -1.88 -8.07
C SER A 114 20.90 -0.40 -8.41
N ASP A 115 19.88 0.00 -9.17
CA ASP A 115 19.62 1.42 -9.44
C ASP A 115 18.87 2.04 -8.25
N PRO A 116 19.34 3.17 -7.69
CA PRO A 116 18.71 3.78 -6.53
C PRO A 116 17.26 4.24 -6.75
N GLU A 117 16.89 4.67 -7.96
CA GLU A 117 15.53 5.12 -8.24
C GLU A 117 14.57 3.92 -8.33
N ASP A 118 14.99 2.86 -9.01
CA ASP A 118 14.19 1.63 -9.09
C ASP A 118 14.05 0.98 -7.71
N ARG A 119 15.14 0.95 -6.93
CA ARG A 119 15.13 0.44 -5.56
C ARG A 119 14.18 1.23 -4.65
N ALA A 120 14.16 2.56 -4.76
CA ALA A 120 13.23 3.39 -3.98
C ALA A 120 11.77 3.00 -4.27
N LYS A 121 11.40 2.87 -5.55
CA LYS A 121 10.05 2.47 -5.97
C LYS A 121 9.69 1.05 -5.53
N ALA A 122 10.64 0.13 -5.57
CA ALA A 122 10.44 -1.25 -5.12
C ALA A 122 10.19 -1.31 -3.61
N VAL A 123 10.92 -0.51 -2.82
CA VAL A 123 10.72 -0.37 -1.38
C VAL A 123 9.35 0.25 -1.05
N GLU A 124 8.97 1.31 -1.78
CA GLU A 124 7.63 1.91 -1.64
C GLU A 124 6.53 0.88 -1.90
N ARG A 125 6.63 0.11 -2.99
CA ARG A 125 5.66 -0.96 -3.33
C ARG A 125 5.57 -2.01 -2.22
N ALA A 126 6.70 -2.39 -1.63
CA ALA A 126 6.72 -3.29 -0.48
C ALA A 126 6.03 -2.66 0.74
N GLY A 127 6.24 -1.38 1.02
CA GLY A 127 5.53 -0.63 2.07
C GLY A 127 4.01 -0.61 1.88
N PHE A 128 3.53 -0.39 0.64
CA PHE A 128 2.10 -0.44 0.32
C PHE A 128 1.47 -1.80 0.61
N ALA A 129 2.17 -2.87 0.25
CA ALA A 129 1.70 -4.25 0.41
C ALA A 129 1.92 -4.85 1.79
N ALA A 130 2.60 -4.12 2.70
CA ALA A 130 3.02 -4.63 3.98
C ALA A 130 1.80 -5.21 4.75
N PRO A 131 1.97 -6.35 5.44
CA PRO A 131 0.93 -6.89 6.31
C PRO A 131 0.50 -5.87 7.36
N LEU A 132 -0.78 -5.90 7.77
CA LEU A 132 -1.31 -4.99 8.79
C LEU A 132 -0.66 -5.20 10.16
N GLU A 133 -0.32 -6.46 10.46
CA GLU A 133 0.49 -6.82 11.63
C GLU A 133 1.98 -6.72 11.30
N PHE A 134 2.80 -6.51 12.33
CA PHE A 134 4.24 -6.38 12.17
C PHE A 134 4.86 -7.63 11.50
N ASP A 135 5.48 -7.43 10.34
CA ASP A 135 6.28 -8.43 9.65
C ASP A 135 7.76 -8.00 9.63
N GLU A 136 8.62 -8.76 10.31
CA GLU A 136 10.05 -8.48 10.44
C GLU A 136 10.77 -8.37 9.08
N ARG A 137 10.28 -9.09 8.05
CA ARG A 137 10.91 -9.11 6.72
C ARG A 137 10.67 -7.81 5.98
N PHE A 138 9.45 -7.26 6.08
CA PHE A 138 9.09 -5.94 5.54
C PHE A 138 9.79 -4.84 6.33
N PHE A 139 9.78 -4.94 7.66
CA PHE A 139 10.53 -4.04 8.52
C PHE A 139 12.00 -3.95 8.11
N ALA A 140 12.68 -5.09 7.96
CA ALA A 140 14.09 -5.14 7.62
C ALA A 140 14.39 -4.50 6.25
N VAL A 141 13.54 -4.71 5.24
CA VAL A 141 13.71 -4.12 3.91
C VAL A 141 13.55 -2.59 3.94
N ILE A 142 12.51 -2.10 4.62
CA ILE A 142 12.24 -0.66 4.72
C ILE A 142 13.32 0.02 5.58
N ASP A 143 13.70 -0.59 6.70
CA ASP A 143 14.73 -0.09 7.61
C ASP A 143 16.14 -0.10 6.98
N ASP A 144 16.43 -1.02 6.05
CA ASP A 144 17.64 -0.97 5.22
C ASP A 144 17.59 0.23 4.26
N ALA A 145 16.45 0.46 3.60
CA ALA A 145 16.26 1.61 2.71
C ALA A 145 16.42 2.95 3.43
N LEU A 146 15.90 3.07 4.66
CA LEU A 146 16.04 4.25 5.52
C LEU A 146 17.50 4.56 5.91
N ARG A 147 18.41 3.58 5.80
CA ARG A 147 19.85 3.74 6.09
C ARG A 147 20.71 3.83 4.84
N HIS A 148 20.10 3.82 3.66
CA HIS A 148 20.84 3.76 2.41
C HIS A 148 21.68 5.02 2.16
N ASP A 149 22.85 4.87 1.53
CA ASP A 149 23.75 6.01 1.24
C ASP A 149 23.11 7.01 0.26
N ASP A 150 22.36 6.50 -0.72
CA ASP A 150 21.64 7.33 -1.69
C ASP A 150 20.34 7.91 -1.08
N PRO A 151 20.16 9.25 -1.10
CA PRO A 151 19.00 9.89 -0.50
C PRO A 151 17.67 9.54 -1.17
N ARG A 152 17.65 9.12 -2.44
CA ARG A 152 16.42 8.70 -3.13
C ARG A 152 15.86 7.40 -2.53
N VAL A 153 16.75 6.48 -2.16
CA VAL A 153 16.34 5.22 -1.50
C VAL A 153 15.85 5.51 -0.08
N ARG A 154 16.48 6.45 0.64
CA ARG A 154 15.99 6.89 1.95
C ARG A 154 14.61 7.53 1.85
N GLU A 155 14.38 8.37 0.85
CA GLU A 155 13.07 8.95 0.55
C GLU A 155 12.00 7.85 0.34
N GLY A 156 12.28 6.86 -0.51
CA GLY A 156 11.38 5.73 -0.72
C GLY A 156 11.15 4.91 0.56
N GLY A 157 12.16 4.77 1.41
CA GLY A 157 12.02 4.20 2.75
C GLY A 157 11.06 5.00 3.63
N ILE A 158 11.15 6.34 3.62
CA ILE A 158 10.25 7.21 4.40
C ILE A 158 8.80 7.06 3.91
N TRP A 159 8.58 7.05 2.60
CA TRP A 159 7.26 6.80 2.01
C TRP A 159 6.72 5.41 2.36
N ALA A 160 7.56 4.37 2.32
CA ALA A 160 7.14 3.02 2.70
C ALA A 160 6.68 2.94 4.17
N VAL A 161 7.27 3.73 5.09
CA VAL A 161 6.84 3.78 6.50
C VAL A 161 5.41 4.31 6.63
N THR A 162 5.02 5.32 5.83
CA THR A 162 3.65 5.90 5.90
C THR A 162 2.56 4.90 5.51
N MET A 163 2.95 3.87 4.76
CA MET A 163 2.02 2.86 4.24
C MET A 163 1.99 1.60 5.09
N ALA A 164 3.15 1.20 5.65
CA ALA A 164 3.27 0.05 6.54
C ALA A 164 2.78 0.34 7.96
N LEU A 165 2.93 1.58 8.44
CA LEU A 165 2.44 2.05 9.74
C LEU A 165 2.92 1.23 10.95
N TYR A 166 4.11 0.63 10.86
CA TYR A 166 4.72 -0.09 11.99
C TYR A 166 5.32 0.89 13.01
N PRO A 167 4.87 0.90 14.27
CA PRO A 167 5.42 1.78 15.31
C PRO A 167 6.94 1.63 15.52
N GLN A 168 7.49 0.46 15.18
CA GLN A 168 8.91 0.13 15.27
C GLN A 168 9.81 1.05 14.44
N PHE A 169 9.26 1.78 13.44
CA PHE A 169 10.03 2.75 12.66
C PHE A 169 10.26 4.08 13.38
N GLN A 170 9.56 4.37 14.48
CA GLN A 170 9.64 5.66 15.17
C GLN A 170 11.08 6.07 15.54
N PRO A 171 11.90 5.23 16.22
CA PRO A 171 13.28 5.63 16.55
C PRO A 171 14.14 5.92 15.31
N ARG A 172 13.84 5.26 14.18
CA ARG A 172 14.55 5.47 12.91
C ARG A 172 14.14 6.80 12.29
N LEU A 173 12.86 7.15 12.30
CA LEU A 173 12.37 8.44 11.82
C LEU A 173 12.92 9.60 12.65
N GLU A 174 12.95 9.48 13.98
CA GLU A 174 13.57 10.48 14.87
C GLU A 174 15.04 10.71 14.52
N THR A 175 15.79 9.63 14.34
CA THR A 175 17.22 9.71 13.95
C THR A 175 17.38 10.46 12.61
N ILE A 176 16.54 10.15 11.61
CA ILE A 176 16.58 10.81 10.29
C ILE A 176 16.21 12.29 10.44
N ALA A 177 15.16 12.62 11.19
CA ALA A 177 14.71 13.98 11.43
C ALA A 177 15.82 14.87 12.03
N GLU A 178 16.63 14.31 12.92
CA GLU A 178 17.74 15.01 13.57
C GLU A 178 19.00 15.09 12.72
N THR A 179 19.36 14.00 12.03
CA THR A 179 20.74 13.79 11.55
C THR A 179 20.91 13.60 10.04
N ASP A 180 19.84 13.36 9.27
CA ASP A 180 19.99 13.17 7.82
C ASP A 180 20.62 14.41 7.18
N GLU A 181 21.55 14.23 6.25
CA GLU A 181 22.23 15.35 5.58
C GLU A 181 21.27 16.16 4.70
N VAL A 182 20.21 15.52 4.18
CA VAL A 182 19.25 16.10 3.26
C VAL A 182 18.08 16.74 4.01
N GLU A 183 17.95 18.06 3.90
CA GLU A 183 16.96 18.84 4.64
C GLU A 183 15.51 18.41 4.39
N VAL A 184 15.16 18.05 3.15
CA VAL A 184 13.80 17.60 2.83
C VAL A 184 13.46 16.28 3.55
N LEU A 185 14.41 15.34 3.63
CA LEU A 185 14.21 14.06 4.33
C LEU A 185 14.07 14.27 5.83
N ARG A 186 14.86 15.19 6.42
CA ARG A 186 14.69 15.58 7.84
C ARG A 186 13.25 16.05 8.10
N LYS A 187 12.72 16.95 7.27
CA LYS A 187 11.36 17.50 7.42
C LYS A 187 10.27 16.45 7.23
N MET A 188 10.44 15.54 6.25
CA MET A 188 9.50 14.44 6.03
C MET A 188 9.45 13.51 7.24
N ALA A 189 10.62 13.08 7.73
CA ALA A 189 10.72 12.21 8.90
C ALA A 189 10.16 12.87 10.17
N GLU A 190 10.42 14.17 10.37
CA GLU A 190 9.88 14.93 11.50
C GLU A 190 8.35 14.98 11.47
N ALA A 191 7.75 15.21 10.29
CA ALA A 191 6.30 15.25 10.13
C ALA A 191 5.66 13.89 10.46
N LEU A 192 6.30 12.80 10.04
CA LEU A 192 5.79 11.43 10.28
C LEU A 192 5.99 10.97 11.72
N ALA A 193 7.14 11.25 12.33
CA ALA A 193 7.39 10.91 13.72
C ALA A 193 6.34 11.54 14.65
N ARG A 194 5.99 12.82 14.40
CA ARG A 194 4.91 13.50 15.14
C ARG A 194 3.55 12.83 14.97
N GLY A 195 3.24 12.34 13.77
CA GLY A 195 1.96 11.65 13.51
C GLY A 195 1.84 10.30 14.23
N LEU A 196 2.95 9.54 14.32
CA LEU A 196 2.96 8.24 15.00
C LEU A 196 2.82 8.35 16.53
N ASP A 197 3.32 9.43 17.13
CA ASP A 197 3.16 9.69 18.57
C ASP A 197 1.70 9.94 18.95
N ASP A 198 0.95 10.67 18.12
CA ASP A 198 -0.42 11.08 18.40
C ASP A 198 -1.43 9.90 18.34
N ASP A 199 -1.08 8.79 17.67
CA ASP A 199 -1.89 7.59 17.51
C ASP A 199 -1.61 6.48 18.55
N SER A 200 -0.67 6.71 19.49
CA SER A 200 -0.22 5.75 20.52
C SER A 200 -0.82 5.97 21.91
#